data_AF-A0AAV3UHG8-F1
#
_entry.id   AF-A0AAV3UHG8-F1
#
_cell.length_a   1.000
_cell.length_b   1.000
_cell.length_c   1.000
_cell.angle_alpha   90.00
_cell.angle_beta   90.00
_cell.angle_gamma   90.00
#
_symmetry.space_group_name_H-M   'P 1'
#
loop_
_entity.id
_entity.type
_entity.pdbx_description
1 polymer ?
#
loop_
_entity_poly.entity_id
_entity_poly.type
_entity_poly.pdbx_seq_one_letter_code
_entity_poly.pdbx_strand_id
1 'polypeptide(L)'
;MYSSPLHYVFGIGFLVALLGWIAAEQVPDRLDWTVVSRFHWLLTLAGILPFVGIFGATVLAEYTPSDEIVMYSVIFALVAIVGTACGSRRSAKIQHRTQTIHAAVSATKLRRYYIPLTLVPSVVGIGLVHLALSGGLSDGTFVGQIIGTFIGMTIGYSVFDDRTVTLTILDDSFLVGTDGIVADSAVPWRRVRDVSVEGNTLRVARSLPWPMVYEVNLSEVPNRDSVLEAFRPGLR
;
A
#
# COMPACT_ATOMS: atom_id res chain seq x y z
N MET A 1 -8.57 35.00 -22.95
CA MET A 1 -8.93 34.83 -21.53
C MET A 1 -9.63 33.47 -21.42
N TYR A 2 -8.87 32.38 -21.34
CA TYR A 2 -9.43 31.03 -21.22
C TYR A 2 -9.49 30.68 -19.72
N SER A 3 -10.67 30.76 -19.13
CA SER A 3 -10.92 30.22 -17.79
C SER A 3 -10.74 28.71 -17.85
N SER A 4 -9.74 28.19 -17.15
CA SER A 4 -9.31 26.79 -17.21
C SER A 4 -10.43 25.85 -16.72
N PRO A 5 -11.05 25.02 -17.59
CA PRO A 5 -12.11 24.07 -17.20
C PRO A 5 -11.65 23.08 -16.10
N LEU A 6 -10.35 22.93 -15.92
CA LEU A 6 -9.68 22.21 -14.85
C LEU A 6 -10.17 22.56 -13.43
N HIS A 7 -10.40 23.84 -13.11
CA HIS A 7 -10.82 24.22 -11.75
C HIS A 7 -12.20 23.68 -11.39
N TYR A 8 -13.13 23.64 -12.35
CA TYR A 8 -14.47 23.11 -12.14
C TYR A 8 -14.46 21.59 -12.02
N VAL A 9 -13.64 20.90 -12.83
CA VAL A 9 -13.48 19.44 -12.74
C VAL A 9 -12.92 19.03 -11.38
N PHE A 10 -11.90 19.72 -10.88
CA PHE A 10 -11.37 19.47 -9.53
C PHE A 10 -12.38 19.80 -8.43
N GLY A 11 -13.10 20.92 -8.54
CA GLY A 11 -14.11 21.31 -7.55
C GLY A 11 -15.27 20.31 -7.48
N ILE A 12 -15.81 19.89 -8.63
CA ILE A 12 -16.88 18.89 -8.71
C ILE A 12 -16.38 17.53 -8.24
N GLY A 13 -15.19 17.11 -8.67
CA GLY A 13 -14.59 15.84 -8.25
C GLY A 13 -14.36 15.79 -6.74
N PHE A 14 -13.84 16.87 -6.15
CA PHE A 14 -13.67 16.99 -4.70
C PHE A 14 -15.02 16.94 -3.97
N LEU A 15 -16.03 17.67 -4.46
CA LEU A 15 -17.36 17.67 -3.87
C LEU A 15 -18.00 16.28 -3.91
N VAL A 16 -17.92 15.58 -5.05
CA VAL A 16 -18.42 14.21 -5.19
C VAL A 16 -17.68 13.25 -4.27
N ALA A 17 -16.36 13.38 -4.16
CA ALA A 17 -15.56 12.57 -3.24
C ALA A 17 -15.95 12.82 -1.78
N LEU A 18 -16.18 14.07 -1.41
CA LEU A 18 -16.56 14.47 -0.05
C LEU A 18 -17.98 14.03 0.30
N LEU A 19 -18.94 14.18 -0.62
CA LEU A 19 -20.29 13.66 -0.46
C LEU A 19 -20.32 12.12 -0.41
N GLY A 20 -19.52 11.47 -1.26
CA GLY A 20 -19.34 10.02 -1.23
C GLY A 20 -18.76 9.55 0.10
N TRP A 21 -17.79 10.28 0.66
CA TRP A 21 -17.22 10.01 1.98
C TRP A 21 -18.26 10.17 3.09
N ILE A 22 -19.02 11.28 3.09
CA ILE A 22 -20.08 11.50 4.08
C ILE A 22 -21.13 10.40 4.00
N ALA A 23 -21.60 10.06 2.80
CA ALA A 23 -22.59 9.00 2.59
C ALA A 23 -22.06 7.63 3.04
N ALA A 24 -20.78 7.36 2.80
CA ALA A 24 -20.10 6.17 3.27
C ALA A 24 -20.13 6.12 4.82
N GLU A 25 -19.82 7.22 5.50
CA GLU A 25 -19.86 7.28 6.97
C GLU A 25 -21.26 7.08 7.57
N GLN A 26 -22.34 7.39 6.84
CA GLN A 26 -23.70 7.17 7.32
C GLN A 26 -24.10 5.68 7.42
N VAL A 27 -23.36 4.77 6.77
CA VAL A 27 -23.70 3.33 6.77
C VAL A 27 -22.48 2.47 7.11
N PRO A 28 -21.97 2.55 8.35
CA PRO A 28 -20.73 1.90 8.74
C PRO A 28 -20.77 0.38 8.57
N ASP A 29 -21.91 -0.26 8.81
CA ASP A 29 -22.05 -1.72 8.69
C ASP A 29 -21.89 -2.21 7.24
N ARG A 30 -22.43 -1.47 6.27
CA ARG A 30 -22.27 -1.80 4.85
C ARG A 30 -20.84 -1.55 4.38
N LEU A 31 -20.20 -0.49 4.87
CA LEU A 31 -18.78 -0.25 4.61
C LEU A 31 -17.90 -1.37 5.18
N ASP A 32 -18.16 -1.78 6.41
CA ASP A 32 -17.39 -2.82 7.06
C ASP A 32 -17.54 -4.15 6.32
N TRP A 33 -18.76 -4.51 5.92
CA TRP A 33 -18.99 -5.67 5.05
C TRP A 33 -18.23 -5.57 3.72
N THR A 34 -18.24 -4.40 3.09
CA THR A 34 -17.56 -4.15 1.81
C THR A 34 -16.04 -4.28 1.96
N VAL A 35 -15.49 -3.78 3.07
CA VAL A 35 -14.07 -3.85 3.41
C VAL A 35 -13.64 -5.29 3.73
N VAL A 36 -14.43 -6.01 4.54
CA VAL A 36 -14.20 -7.42 4.88
C VAL A 36 -14.26 -8.30 3.64
N SER A 37 -15.21 -8.03 2.74
CA SER A 37 -15.38 -8.71 1.46
C SER A 37 -14.30 -8.34 0.43
N ARG A 38 -13.33 -7.48 0.80
CA ARG A 38 -12.18 -7.08 -0.02
C ARG A 38 -12.53 -6.32 -1.30
N PHE A 39 -13.69 -5.68 -1.39
CA PHE A 39 -14.07 -4.87 -2.56
C PHE A 39 -13.08 -3.71 -2.83
N HIS A 40 -12.34 -3.25 -1.83
CA HIS A 40 -11.27 -2.26 -2.02
C HIS A 40 -10.16 -2.74 -2.97
N TRP A 41 -9.96 -4.06 -3.14
CA TRP A 41 -9.06 -4.60 -4.16
C TRP A 41 -9.61 -4.49 -5.58
N LEU A 42 -10.93 -4.54 -5.76
CA LEU A 42 -11.55 -4.26 -7.06
C LEU A 42 -11.34 -2.81 -7.46
N LEU A 43 -11.31 -1.90 -6.48
CA LEU A 43 -10.97 -0.50 -6.73
C LEU A 43 -9.51 -0.38 -7.23
N THR A 44 -8.56 -1.10 -6.64
CA THR A 44 -7.18 -1.15 -7.14
C THR A 44 -7.12 -1.67 -8.58
N LEU A 45 -7.82 -2.77 -8.86
CA LEU A 45 -7.87 -3.38 -10.19
C LEU A 45 -8.50 -2.43 -11.22
N ALA A 46 -9.60 -1.78 -10.86
CA ALA A 46 -10.22 -0.75 -11.67
C ALA A 46 -9.26 0.42 -11.91
N GLY A 47 -8.55 0.89 -10.88
CA GLY A 47 -7.59 1.99 -10.99
C GLY A 47 -6.42 1.71 -11.94
N ILE A 48 -6.00 0.44 -12.06
CA ILE A 48 -4.92 0.02 -12.97
C ILE A 48 -5.44 -0.17 -14.41
N LEU A 49 -6.72 -0.50 -14.59
CA LEU A 49 -7.30 -0.87 -15.87
C LEU A 49 -7.13 0.19 -16.98
N PRO A 50 -7.32 1.51 -16.74
CA PRO A 50 -7.07 2.53 -17.76
C PRO A 50 -5.65 2.49 -18.30
N PHE A 51 -4.66 2.24 -17.45
CA PHE A 51 -3.26 2.18 -17.88
C PHE A 51 -2.94 0.92 -18.67
N VAL A 52 -3.53 -0.21 -18.32
CA VAL A 52 -3.43 -1.44 -19.13
C VAL A 52 -4.06 -1.22 -20.50
N GLY A 53 -5.22 -0.54 -20.54
CA GLY A 53 -5.90 -0.18 -21.78
C GLY A 53 -5.08 0.77 -22.66
N ILE A 54 -4.57 1.86 -22.09
CA ILE A 54 -3.71 2.83 -22.78
C ILE A 54 -2.45 2.13 -23.31
N PHE A 55 -1.74 1.39 -22.46
CA PHE A 55 -0.53 0.67 -22.85
C PHE A 55 -0.80 -0.34 -23.96
N GLY A 56 -1.86 -1.15 -23.83
CA GLY A 56 -2.28 -2.11 -24.85
C GLY A 56 -2.62 -1.43 -26.18
N ALA A 57 -3.35 -0.32 -26.15
CA ALA A 57 -3.68 0.44 -27.36
C ALA A 57 -2.43 1.04 -28.02
N THR A 58 -1.50 1.61 -27.23
CA THR A 58 -0.25 2.18 -27.75
C THR A 58 0.64 1.12 -28.39
N VAL A 59 0.77 -0.06 -27.77
CA VAL A 59 1.62 -1.15 -28.27
C VAL A 59 0.99 -1.89 -29.45
N LEU A 60 -0.33 -2.13 -29.43
CA LEU A 60 -1.00 -2.98 -30.42
C LEU A 60 -1.63 -2.22 -31.59
N ALA A 61 -1.94 -0.94 -31.41
CA ALA A 61 -2.69 -0.14 -32.39
C ALA A 61 -2.02 1.21 -32.69
N GLU A 62 -0.76 1.41 -32.27
CA GLU A 62 -0.01 2.67 -32.44
C GLU A 62 -0.79 3.90 -31.92
N TYR A 63 -1.66 3.68 -30.93
CA TYR A 63 -2.52 4.72 -30.39
C TYR A 63 -1.74 5.68 -29.50
N THR A 64 -1.86 6.97 -29.79
CA THR A 64 -1.38 8.06 -28.94
C THR A 64 -2.52 8.61 -28.08
N PRO A 65 -2.53 8.38 -26.75
CA PRO A 65 -3.59 8.88 -25.88
C PRO A 65 -3.56 10.41 -25.82
N SER A 66 -4.73 11.04 -25.74
CA SER A 66 -4.81 12.48 -25.48
C SER A 66 -4.44 12.80 -24.03
N ASP A 67 -3.89 13.99 -23.80
CA ASP A 67 -3.49 14.48 -22.46
C ASP A 67 -4.64 14.41 -21.45
N GLU A 68 -5.88 14.67 -21.91
CA GLU A 68 -7.08 14.56 -21.09
C GLU A 68 -7.33 13.13 -20.60
N ILE A 69 -7.21 12.13 -21.49
CA ILE A 69 -7.40 10.71 -21.14
C ILE A 69 -6.34 10.26 -20.14
N VAL A 70 -5.08 10.66 -20.34
CA VAL A 70 -4.00 10.31 -19.40
C VAL A 70 -4.24 10.98 -18.05
N MET A 71 -4.59 12.27 -18.03
CA MET A 71 -4.89 13.01 -16.80
C MET A 71 -6.05 12.37 -16.02
N TYR A 72 -7.17 12.04 -16.68
CA TYR A 72 -8.30 11.36 -16.02
C TYR A 72 -7.93 9.99 -15.48
N SER A 73 -7.10 9.23 -16.21
CA SER A 73 -6.59 7.94 -15.77
C SER A 73 -5.72 8.07 -14.52
N VAL A 74 -4.86 9.10 -14.46
CA VAL A 74 -4.02 9.39 -13.29
C VAL A 74 -4.86 9.77 -12.07
N ILE A 75 -5.84 10.67 -12.24
CA ILE A 75 -6.75 11.06 -11.16
C ILE A 75 -7.50 9.82 -10.64
N PHE A 76 -8.02 8.99 -11.54
CA PHE A 76 -8.74 7.78 -11.16
C PHE A 76 -7.85 6.77 -10.41
N ALA A 77 -6.62 6.55 -10.86
CA ALA A 77 -5.67 5.70 -10.13
C ALA A 77 -5.32 6.26 -8.76
N LEU A 78 -5.14 7.58 -8.61
CA LEU A 78 -4.88 8.20 -7.31
C LEU A 78 -6.04 7.94 -6.34
N VAL A 79 -7.29 8.16 -6.80
CA VAL A 79 -8.48 7.85 -6.01
C VAL A 79 -8.53 6.37 -5.64
N ALA A 80 -8.20 5.48 -6.58
CA ALA A 80 -8.18 4.04 -6.33
C ALA A 80 -7.11 3.63 -5.31
N ILE A 81 -5.91 4.20 -5.39
CA ILE A 81 -4.81 3.95 -4.44
C ILE A 81 -5.21 4.41 -3.03
N VAL A 82 -5.73 5.64 -2.90
CA VAL A 82 -6.17 6.19 -1.61
C VAL A 82 -7.29 5.33 -1.03
N GLY A 83 -8.31 5.00 -1.83
CA GLY A 83 -9.42 4.15 -1.39
C GLY A 83 -8.96 2.74 -0.97
N THR A 84 -7.99 2.16 -1.68
CA THR A 84 -7.39 0.86 -1.33
C THR A 84 -6.63 0.93 0.00
N ALA A 85 -5.84 1.98 0.21
CA ALA A 85 -5.09 2.19 1.45
C ALA A 85 -6.03 2.37 2.65
N CYS A 86 -7.05 3.23 2.51
CA CYS A 86 -8.07 3.45 3.52
C CYS A 86 -8.84 2.14 3.83
N GLY A 87 -9.25 1.39 2.80
CA GLY A 87 -9.93 0.11 2.95
C GLY A 87 -9.07 -0.94 3.65
N SER A 88 -7.78 -1.03 3.30
CA SER A 88 -6.83 -1.94 3.94
C SER A 88 -6.64 -1.62 5.43
N ARG A 89 -6.50 -0.33 5.76
CA ARG A 89 -6.37 0.14 7.15
C ARG A 89 -7.63 -0.10 7.96
N ARG A 90 -8.82 0.14 7.37
CA ARG A 90 -10.10 -0.16 8.02
C ARG A 90 -10.27 -1.67 8.24
N SER A 91 -9.87 -2.50 7.28
CA SER A 91 -9.87 -3.96 7.42
C SER A 91 -8.99 -4.43 8.58
N ALA A 92 -7.79 -3.85 8.71
CA ALA A 92 -6.88 -4.17 9.82
C ALA A 92 -7.49 -3.80 11.18
N LYS A 93 -8.12 -2.63 11.28
CA LYS A 93 -8.84 -2.20 12.50
C LYS A 93 -10.02 -3.11 12.85
N ILE A 94 -10.79 -3.55 11.85
CA ILE A 94 -11.91 -4.48 12.08
C ILE A 94 -11.36 -5.80 12.64
N GLN A 95 -10.34 -6.39 11.99
CA GLN A 95 -9.74 -7.64 12.43
C GLN A 95 -9.15 -7.54 13.85
N HIS A 96 -8.48 -6.42 14.17
CA HIS A 96 -8.01 -6.16 15.53
C HIS A 96 -9.14 -6.18 16.58
N ARG A 97 -10.34 -5.72 16.23
CA ARG A 97 -11.48 -5.66 17.15
C ARG A 97 -12.25 -6.97 17.25
N THR A 98 -12.25 -7.77 16.19
CA THR A 98 -13.12 -8.95 16.08
C THR A 98 -12.40 -10.28 16.30
N GLN A 99 -11.08 -10.34 16.07
CA GLN A 99 -10.30 -11.56 16.21
C GLN A 99 -9.58 -11.63 17.55
N THR A 100 -9.29 -12.84 18.02
CA THR A 100 -8.54 -13.06 19.25
C THR A 100 -7.08 -12.70 19.05
N ILE A 101 -6.53 -11.88 19.94
CA ILE A 101 -5.11 -11.52 19.94
C ILE A 101 -4.34 -12.58 20.74
N HIS A 102 -3.49 -13.33 20.07
CA HIS A 102 -2.66 -14.37 20.68
C HIS A 102 -1.37 -13.80 21.28
N ALA A 103 -0.79 -12.82 20.61
CA ALA A 103 0.41 -12.13 21.06
C ALA A 103 0.56 -10.76 20.38
N ALA A 104 1.32 -9.87 21.01
CA ALA A 104 1.76 -8.61 20.42
C ALA A 104 3.24 -8.41 20.73
N VAL A 105 4.07 -8.23 19.70
CA VAL A 105 5.53 -8.12 19.84
C VAL A 105 6.08 -6.97 19.03
N SER A 106 7.12 -6.32 19.55
CA SER A 106 7.88 -5.34 18.78
C SER A 106 8.81 -6.06 17.80
N ALA A 107 8.80 -5.60 16.56
CA ALA A 107 9.64 -6.10 15.49
C ALA A 107 10.32 -4.94 14.78
N THR A 108 11.42 -5.23 14.11
CA THR A 108 12.09 -4.29 13.21
C THR A 108 11.91 -4.73 11.77
N LYS A 109 11.65 -3.79 10.86
CA LYS A 109 11.57 -4.10 9.44
C LYS A 109 12.96 -4.09 8.80
N LEU A 110 13.24 -5.09 7.96
CA LEU A 110 14.56 -5.25 7.36
C LEU A 110 14.76 -4.31 6.15
N ARG A 111 15.78 -3.44 6.22
CA ARG A 111 16.07 -2.35 5.25
C ARG A 111 16.18 -2.80 3.80
N ARG A 112 16.76 -3.98 3.53
CA ARG A 112 17.03 -4.44 2.15
C ARG A 112 15.78 -4.68 1.30
N TYR A 113 14.62 -4.88 1.93
CA TYR A 113 13.36 -5.15 1.23
C TYR A 113 12.55 -3.88 0.91
N TYR A 114 12.96 -2.72 1.44
CA TYR A 114 12.28 -1.44 1.18
C TYR A 114 12.59 -0.84 -0.19
N ILE A 115 13.84 -0.99 -0.64
CA ILE A 115 14.36 -0.35 -1.86
C ILE A 115 13.58 -0.77 -3.12
N PRO A 116 13.36 -2.08 -3.40
CA PRO A 116 12.58 -2.48 -4.58
C PRO A 116 11.08 -2.13 -4.46
N LEU A 117 10.57 -2.06 -3.23
CA LEU A 117 9.14 -1.89 -2.95
C LEU A 117 8.63 -0.48 -3.19
N THR A 118 9.49 0.52 -3.03
CA THR A 118 9.20 1.94 -3.29
C THR A 118 9.56 2.33 -4.72
N LEU A 119 10.53 1.63 -5.34
CA LEU A 119 10.93 1.83 -6.73
C LEU A 119 9.78 1.55 -7.70
N VAL A 120 9.11 0.40 -7.59
CA VAL A 120 8.03 0.00 -8.51
C VAL A 120 6.90 1.04 -8.59
N PRO A 121 6.26 1.45 -7.48
CA PRO A 121 5.19 2.46 -7.55
C PRO A 121 5.69 3.84 -7.97
N SER A 122 6.95 4.19 -7.69
CA SER A 122 7.53 5.47 -8.10
C SER A 122 7.87 5.50 -9.58
N VAL A 123 8.41 4.42 -10.13
CA VAL A 123 8.64 4.27 -11.58
C VAL A 123 7.32 4.28 -12.32
N VAL A 124 6.29 3.60 -11.80
CA VAL A 124 4.93 3.69 -12.36
C VAL A 124 4.45 5.14 -12.28
N GLY A 125 4.46 5.77 -11.11
CA GLY A 125 3.99 7.16 -10.93
C GLY A 125 4.71 8.17 -11.82
N ILE A 126 6.03 8.09 -11.95
CA ILE A 126 6.82 8.97 -12.82
C ILE A 126 6.55 8.65 -14.28
N GLY A 127 6.41 7.36 -14.64
CA GLY A 127 5.96 6.91 -15.96
C GLY A 127 4.61 7.52 -16.35
N LEU A 128 3.67 7.54 -15.41
CA LEU A 128 2.35 8.14 -15.61
C LEU A 128 2.42 9.65 -15.76
N VAL A 129 3.24 10.33 -14.96
CA VAL A 129 3.46 11.78 -15.07
C VAL A 129 4.11 12.14 -16.40
N HIS A 130 5.09 11.34 -16.85
CA HIS A 130 5.76 11.53 -18.12
C HIS A 130 4.81 11.33 -19.31
N LEU A 131 3.97 10.28 -19.26
CA LEU A 131 2.90 10.06 -20.23
C LEU A 131 1.87 11.20 -20.23
N ALA A 132 1.54 11.76 -19.06
CA ALA A 132 0.56 12.84 -18.92
C ALA A 132 1.07 14.19 -19.46
N LEU A 133 2.39 14.36 -19.56
CA LEU A 133 3.04 15.59 -20.01
C LEU A 133 3.47 15.52 -21.50
N SER A 134 2.91 14.57 -22.26
CA SER A 134 2.97 14.49 -23.73
C SER A 134 4.36 14.72 -24.35
N GLY A 135 5.41 14.14 -23.75
CA GLY A 135 6.78 14.24 -24.27
C GLY A 135 7.45 15.60 -24.08
N GLY A 136 6.86 16.51 -23.31
CA GLY A 136 7.47 17.80 -22.95
C GLY A 136 8.68 17.68 -22.02
N LEU A 137 8.88 16.49 -21.43
CA LEU A 137 10.08 16.15 -20.66
C LEU A 137 11.02 15.37 -21.59
N SER A 138 12.26 15.83 -21.74
CA SER A 138 13.29 15.02 -22.40
C SER A 138 13.49 13.69 -21.66
N ASP A 139 13.91 12.63 -22.36
CA ASP A 139 14.26 11.33 -21.77
C ASP A 139 15.24 11.48 -20.57
N GLY A 140 16.14 12.47 -20.64
CA GLY A 140 17.07 12.81 -19.56
C GLY A 140 16.38 13.36 -18.31
N THR A 141 15.26 14.08 -18.45
CA THR A 141 14.47 14.61 -17.33
C THR A 141 13.62 13.51 -16.67
N PHE A 142 13.12 12.55 -17.47
CA PHE A 142 12.44 11.37 -16.95
C PHE A 142 13.35 10.51 -16.09
N VAL A 143 14.53 10.16 -16.62
CA VAL A 143 15.56 9.41 -15.88
C VAL A 143 16.04 10.20 -14.65
N GLY A 144 16.22 11.52 -14.80
CA GLY A 144 16.56 12.42 -13.69
C GLY A 144 15.51 12.47 -12.58
N GLN A 145 14.21 12.42 -12.90
CA GLN A 145 13.13 12.36 -11.92
C GLN A 145 13.07 11.00 -11.22
N ILE A 146 13.24 9.89 -11.94
CA ILE A 146 13.32 8.55 -11.31
C ILE A 146 14.49 8.50 -10.33
N ILE A 147 15.67 8.98 -10.74
CA ILE A 147 16.85 9.04 -9.89
C ILE A 147 16.62 10.02 -8.72
N GLY A 148 16.01 11.18 -8.95
CA GLY A 148 15.72 12.18 -7.93
C GLY A 148 14.71 11.70 -6.89
N THR A 149 13.62 11.06 -7.30
CA THR A 149 12.63 10.44 -6.40
C THR A 149 13.25 9.26 -5.66
N PHE A 150 14.09 8.47 -6.32
CA PHE A 150 14.84 7.39 -5.66
C PHE A 150 15.77 7.92 -4.56
N ILE A 151 16.57 8.95 -4.86
CA ILE A 151 17.46 9.60 -3.89
C ILE A 151 16.63 10.24 -2.77
N GLY A 152 15.58 10.99 -3.10
CA GLY A 152 14.70 11.67 -2.14
C GLY A 152 13.99 10.70 -1.20
N MET A 153 13.48 9.58 -1.71
CA MET A 153 12.91 8.51 -0.87
C MET A 153 13.98 7.84 -0.02
N THR A 154 15.14 7.51 -0.60
CA THR A 154 16.24 6.86 0.15
C THR A 154 16.72 7.74 1.30
N ILE A 155 16.84 9.06 1.07
CA ILE A 155 17.18 10.05 2.10
C ILE A 155 16.04 10.16 3.10
N GLY A 156 14.80 10.37 2.65
CA GLY A 156 13.63 10.48 3.53
C GLY A 156 13.48 9.28 4.47
N TYR A 157 13.57 8.07 3.96
CA TYR A 157 13.49 6.85 4.77
C TYR A 157 14.74 6.59 5.63
N SER A 158 15.89 7.17 5.30
CA SER A 158 17.06 7.13 6.18
C SER A 158 16.95 8.10 7.35
N VAL A 159 16.13 9.15 7.21
CA VAL A 159 15.91 10.20 8.21
C VAL A 159 14.74 9.86 9.14
N PHE A 160 13.67 9.23 8.64
CA PHE A 160 12.56 8.76 9.45
C PHE A 160 12.80 7.31 9.93
N ASP A 161 13.31 7.16 11.15
CA ASP A 161 13.65 5.87 11.77
C ASP A 161 12.43 5.10 12.31
N ASP A 162 11.35 4.99 11.52
CA ASP A 162 10.12 4.28 11.90
C ASP A 162 10.24 2.76 11.63
N ARG A 163 11.35 2.18 12.09
CA ARG A 163 11.72 0.77 11.83
C ARG A 163 11.03 -0.18 12.78
N THR A 164 10.65 0.30 13.96
CA THR A 164 9.92 -0.42 14.97
C THR A 164 8.46 -0.53 14.55
N VAL A 165 7.98 -1.76 14.49
CA VAL A 165 6.57 -2.07 14.26
C VAL A 165 6.08 -3.03 15.30
N THR A 166 4.82 -2.88 15.68
CA THR A 166 4.13 -3.89 16.47
C THR A 166 3.54 -4.93 15.54
N LEU A 167 3.88 -6.20 15.76
CA LEU A 167 3.23 -7.34 15.16
C LEU A 167 2.19 -7.89 16.13
N THR A 168 0.92 -7.77 15.78
CA THR A 168 -0.19 -8.34 16.56
C THR A 168 -0.67 -9.60 15.89
N ILE A 169 -0.52 -10.74 16.56
CA ILE A 169 -0.83 -12.05 16.00
C ILE A 169 -2.31 -12.38 16.28
N LEU A 170 -3.04 -12.70 15.21
CA LEU A 170 -4.45 -13.08 15.22
C LEU A 170 -4.62 -14.51 14.66
N ASP A 171 -5.85 -15.03 14.71
CA ASP A 171 -6.19 -16.36 14.20
C ASP A 171 -5.82 -16.56 12.72
N ASP A 172 -6.26 -15.66 11.84
CA ASP A 172 -6.14 -15.82 10.38
C ASP A 172 -5.02 -14.96 9.74
N SER A 173 -4.43 -14.06 10.54
CA SER A 173 -3.49 -13.08 10.05
C SER A 173 -2.61 -12.55 11.19
N PHE A 174 -1.60 -11.76 10.83
CA PHE A 174 -0.99 -10.84 11.77
C PHE A 174 -1.14 -9.40 11.28
N LEU A 175 -1.29 -8.48 12.22
CA LEU A 175 -1.34 -7.06 11.95
C LEU A 175 0.05 -6.48 12.08
N VAL A 176 0.31 -5.47 11.27
CA VAL A 176 1.51 -4.63 11.33
C VAL A 176 1.06 -3.23 11.67
N GLY A 177 1.55 -2.70 12.78
CA GLY A 177 1.33 -1.32 13.23
C GLY A 177 2.64 -0.57 13.40
N THR A 178 2.69 0.72 13.09
CA THR A 178 3.82 1.61 13.44
C THR A 178 3.55 2.27 14.79
N ASP A 179 4.55 2.95 15.37
CA ASP A 179 4.43 3.54 16.70
C ASP A 179 3.16 4.42 16.83
N GLY A 180 2.32 4.10 17.81
CA GLY A 180 1.03 4.76 18.05
C GLY A 180 -0.14 4.33 17.15
N ILE A 181 0.08 3.46 16.15
CA ILE A 181 -0.96 2.93 15.26
C ILE A 181 -1.06 1.41 15.43
N VAL A 182 -2.08 0.97 16.17
CA VAL A 182 -2.26 -0.44 16.56
C VAL A 182 -2.51 -1.39 15.37
N ALA A 183 -3.07 -0.90 14.26
CA ALA A 183 -3.42 -1.74 13.11
C ALA A 183 -3.38 -0.95 11.80
N ASP A 184 -2.23 -0.97 11.11
CA ASP A 184 -2.06 -0.28 9.84
C ASP A 184 -2.31 -1.20 8.64
N SER A 185 -1.82 -2.44 8.72
CA SER A 185 -2.00 -3.44 7.67
C SER A 185 -2.24 -4.83 8.24
N ALA A 186 -3.12 -5.61 7.62
CA ALA A 186 -3.31 -7.02 7.92
C ALA A 186 -2.61 -7.90 6.89
N VAL A 187 -1.82 -8.86 7.37
CA VAL A 187 -1.09 -9.82 6.55
C VAL A 187 -1.64 -11.22 6.84
N PRO A 188 -2.44 -11.80 5.94
CA PRO A 188 -2.95 -13.16 6.08
C PRO A 188 -1.81 -14.17 6.16
N TRP A 189 -1.97 -15.26 6.93
CA TRP A 189 -0.95 -16.30 7.07
C TRP A 189 -0.50 -16.91 5.75
N ARG A 190 -1.41 -17.09 4.79
CA ARG A 190 -1.08 -17.55 3.42
C ARG A 190 -0.13 -16.62 2.64
N ARG A 191 0.11 -15.39 3.12
CA ARG A 191 1.10 -14.45 2.57
C ARG A 191 2.39 -14.42 3.40
N VAL A 192 2.52 -15.27 4.40
CA VAL A 192 3.78 -15.54 5.07
C VAL A 192 4.47 -16.63 4.25
N ARG A 193 5.68 -16.31 3.79
CA ARG A 193 6.51 -17.20 2.99
C ARG A 193 7.37 -18.09 3.87
N ASP A 194 7.89 -17.54 4.97
CA ASP A 194 8.78 -18.24 5.88
C ASP A 194 8.68 -17.62 7.28
N VAL A 195 8.76 -18.48 8.29
CA VAL A 195 8.94 -18.09 9.68
C VAL A 195 10.11 -18.90 10.22
N SER A 196 11.20 -18.23 10.57
CA SER A 196 12.43 -18.88 11.01
C SER A 196 12.92 -18.28 12.33
N VAL A 197 13.52 -19.12 13.18
CA VAL A 197 14.09 -18.71 14.46
C VAL A 197 15.59 -18.96 14.43
N GLU A 198 16.38 -17.91 14.60
CA GLU A 198 17.83 -17.97 14.66
C GLU A 198 18.28 -17.41 16.01
N GLY A 199 18.65 -18.31 16.94
CA GLY A 199 19.01 -17.93 18.31
C GLY A 199 17.86 -17.25 19.06
N ASN A 200 17.99 -15.94 19.28
CA ASN A 200 16.99 -15.08 19.91
C ASN A 200 16.26 -14.16 18.92
N THR A 201 16.40 -14.39 17.61
CA THR A 201 15.72 -13.60 16.59
C THR A 201 14.67 -14.45 15.88
N LEU A 202 13.42 -14.01 15.92
CA LEU A 202 12.34 -14.56 15.10
C LEU A 202 12.24 -13.71 13.82
N ARG A 203 12.33 -14.36 12.67
CA ARG A 203 12.19 -13.76 11.35
C ARG A 203 10.88 -14.20 10.73
N VAL A 204 10.11 -13.21 10.25
CA VAL A 204 8.85 -13.44 9.54
C VAL A 204 8.97 -12.82 8.16
N ALA A 205 9.02 -13.66 7.12
CA ALA A 205 9.12 -13.23 5.74
C ALA A 205 7.74 -13.22 5.07
N ARG A 206 7.36 -12.07 4.54
CA ARG A 206 6.15 -11.87 3.74
C ARG A 206 6.40 -12.17 2.26
N SER A 207 5.41 -12.76 1.59
CA SER A 207 5.38 -13.03 0.16
C SER A 207 4.95 -11.79 -0.67
N LEU A 208 4.87 -11.97 -1.98
CA LEU A 208 4.28 -10.99 -2.91
C LEU A 208 2.85 -10.57 -2.51
N PRO A 209 2.38 -9.37 -2.93
CA PRO A 209 3.05 -8.40 -3.82
C PRO A 209 4.10 -7.51 -3.14
N TRP A 210 4.16 -7.55 -1.81
CA TRP A 210 5.00 -6.66 -1.01
C TRP A 210 5.96 -7.48 -0.12
N PRO A 211 7.06 -8.01 -0.69
CA PRO A 211 8.00 -8.84 0.07
C PRO A 211 8.68 -8.01 1.16
N MET A 212 8.59 -8.45 2.41
CA MET A 212 9.16 -7.77 3.58
C MET A 212 9.59 -8.79 4.61
N VAL A 213 10.65 -8.51 5.37
CA VAL A 213 11.05 -9.35 6.50
C VAL A 213 10.95 -8.54 7.78
N TYR A 214 10.30 -9.11 8.79
CA TYR A 214 10.21 -8.57 10.13
C TYR A 214 11.11 -9.39 11.06
N GLU A 215 11.90 -8.71 11.87
CA GLU A 215 12.78 -9.33 12.87
C GLU A 215 12.32 -8.96 14.28
N VAL A 216 11.91 -9.95 15.05
CA VAL A 216 11.51 -9.82 16.45
C VAL A 216 12.68 -10.25 17.33
N ASN A 217 13.09 -9.39 18.26
CA ASN A 217 14.06 -9.76 19.28
C ASN A 217 13.37 -10.49 20.44
N LEU A 218 13.55 -11.81 20.51
CA LEU A 218 12.93 -12.66 21.53
C LEU A 218 13.58 -12.49 22.91
N SER A 219 14.77 -11.88 23.04
CA SER A 219 15.41 -11.70 24.35
C SER A 219 14.65 -10.71 25.25
N GLU A 220 13.88 -9.80 24.64
CA GLU A 220 13.10 -8.78 25.33
C GLU A 220 11.66 -9.23 25.57
N VAL A 221 11.27 -10.41 25.08
CA VAL A 221 9.91 -10.94 25.17
C VAL A 221 9.78 -11.80 26.44
N PRO A 222 8.91 -11.42 27.41
CA PRO A 222 8.77 -12.16 28.67
C PRO A 222 8.29 -13.61 28.52
N ASN A 223 7.52 -13.89 27.46
CA ASN A 223 6.93 -15.20 27.20
C ASN A 223 7.25 -15.68 25.77
N ARG A 224 8.51 -16.05 25.56
CA ARG A 224 9.05 -16.51 24.28
C ARG A 224 8.21 -17.64 23.67
N ASP A 225 7.86 -18.65 24.46
CA ASP A 225 7.20 -19.85 23.95
C ASP A 225 5.78 -19.56 23.47
N SER A 226 5.04 -18.71 24.19
CA SER A 226 3.71 -18.26 23.76
C SER A 226 3.76 -17.46 22.45
N VAL A 227 4.78 -16.63 22.26
CA VAL A 227 4.97 -15.90 21.00
C VAL A 227 5.28 -16.86 19.85
N LEU A 228 6.19 -17.81 20.06
CA LEU A 228 6.50 -18.81 19.03
C LEU A 228 5.29 -19.68 18.68
N GLU A 229 4.48 -20.05 19.67
CA GLU A 229 3.23 -20.77 19.46
C GLU A 229 2.21 -19.93 18.67
N ALA A 230 2.12 -18.63 18.93
CA ALA A 230 1.27 -17.72 18.17
C ALA A 230 1.68 -17.66 16.68
N PHE A 231 2.97 -17.77 16.37
CA PHE A 231 3.48 -17.81 14.98
C PHE A 231 3.42 -19.20 14.32
N ARG A 232 2.97 -20.23 15.04
CA ARG A 232 2.88 -21.61 14.55
C ARG A 232 2.03 -21.81 13.29
N PRO A 233 0.93 -21.08 13.05
CA PRO A 233 0.20 -21.17 11.78
C PRO A 233 1.08 -20.86 10.55
N GLY A 234 2.12 -20.03 10.70
CA GLY A 234 3.10 -19.72 9.65
C GLY A 234 4.31 -20.66 9.60
N LEU A 235 4.43 -21.62 10.54
CA LEU A 235 5.49 -22.63 10.59
C LEU A 235 5.12 -23.94 9.86
N ARG A 236 3.88 -24.07 9.39
CA ARG A 236 3.37 -25.24 8.64
C ARG A 236 3.41 -24.97 7.14
#